data_AF-A0A448Z1E2-F1
#
_entry.id   AF-A0A448Z1E2-F1
#
_cell.length_a   1.000
_cell.length_b   1.000
_cell.length_c   1.000
_cell.angle_alpha   90.00
_cell.angle_beta   90.00
_cell.angle_gamma   90.00
#
_symmetry.space_group_name_H-M   'P 1'
#
loop_
_entity.id
_entity.type
_entity.pdbx_description
1 polymer ?
#
loop_
_entity_poly.entity_id
_entity_poly.type
_entity_poly.pdbx_seq_one_letter_code
_entity_poly.pdbx_strand_id
1 'polypeptide(L)'
;MTTNDGNSRSPKAIMARLLSRQPSEYETASPSPSPYFSSVSPRVAKMFEILELRANFPQKLRKDMDEALDGAAGNFLFHLESSVADLLYASANTSNNHSQEDQPQIGLNSDVDTENQVETAIRCFPNVICRRSSTISRSEYNAPIEAQITLQSVAFLPLLARLGIELGDGTTFATEQRGGLVPPKATWCLDNQGSSPFDGLNYHLRHPDSRHQLRNNQTSTNSLVRLLAPHLSRCTNRHSSCNVLFELATTTTELHDPELSERIDKAFLAVIQKLRAENLFFQHDICGSSKSIYNRNNTHSDWNMVTTLCATNPWIPFPKQRFSYLVNWHPCSLLTPNHQGWLPIHVVANAGCCREEENGGNYGSEYLSEASSNPHSCLDRFRIVLAAGMTNFPTELGGLFHTNKGGDSAFRLACQNFGSASVYALIDNIMFEQEVRQKQSNTASTTQIILRTLVSLGSQEVVDMDGLYFWLRREPATMKLSSCTQSSRKKKRNSC
;
A
#
# COMPACT_ATOMS: atom_id res chain seq x y z
N MET A 1 25.23 37.68 13.75
CA MET A 1 24.50 36.52 14.29
C MET A 1 24.24 36.78 15.76
N THR A 2 23.13 37.44 16.07
CA THR A 2 22.59 37.60 17.42
C THR A 2 21.47 36.57 17.55
N THR A 3 21.67 35.55 18.38
CA THR A 3 20.61 34.60 18.73
C THR A 3 19.50 35.38 19.44
N ASN A 4 18.35 35.46 18.79
CA ASN A 4 17.15 36.05 19.35
C ASN A 4 16.61 35.03 20.37
N ASP A 5 17.06 35.11 21.62
CA ASP A 5 16.50 34.35 22.74
C ASP A 5 15.10 34.88 23.01
N GLY A 6 14.16 34.37 22.21
CA GLY A 6 12.74 34.60 22.34
C GLY A 6 12.27 34.21 23.73
N ASN A 7 11.67 35.19 24.37
CA ASN A 7 11.11 35.21 25.71
C ASN A 7 10.06 34.09 25.93
N SER A 8 10.49 32.82 26.04
CA SER A 8 9.60 31.72 26.37
C SER A 8 9.15 31.90 27.81
N ARG A 9 7.95 32.47 27.99
CA ARG A 9 7.33 32.54 29.32
C ARG A 9 7.25 31.12 29.86
N SER A 10 7.90 30.88 31.01
CA SER A 10 7.87 29.53 31.58
C SER A 10 6.41 29.14 31.86
N PRO A 11 6.03 27.85 31.69
CA PRO A 11 4.70 27.37 32.03
C PRO A 11 4.27 27.79 33.44
N LYS A 12 5.22 27.91 34.38
CA LYS A 12 5.00 28.43 35.73
C LYS A 12 4.55 29.89 35.78
N ALA A 13 5.06 30.75 34.90
CA ALA A 13 4.64 32.15 34.82
C ALA A 13 3.24 32.30 34.22
N ILE A 14 2.89 31.48 33.21
CA ILE A 14 1.54 31.42 32.65
C ILE A 14 0.56 30.85 33.70
N MET A 15 0.98 29.81 34.43
CA MET A 15 0.25 29.21 35.55
C MET A 15 -0.03 30.25 36.64
N ALA A 16 0.98 31.02 37.06
CA ALA A 16 0.80 32.09 38.05
C ALA A 16 -0.22 33.14 37.57
N ARG A 17 -0.22 33.46 36.27
CA ARG A 17 -1.13 34.45 35.67
C ARG A 17 -2.56 33.95 35.50
N LEU A 18 -2.75 32.65 35.22
CA LEU A 18 -4.07 32.02 35.15
C LEU A 18 -4.67 31.86 36.55
N LEU A 19 -3.86 31.47 37.53
CA LEU A 19 -4.29 31.38 38.93
C LEU A 19 -4.59 32.78 39.52
N SER A 20 -3.84 33.81 39.13
CA SER A 20 -4.08 35.19 39.58
C SER A 20 -5.27 35.89 38.91
N ARG A 21 -5.89 35.29 37.88
CA ARG A 21 -7.08 35.83 37.19
C ARG A 21 -8.40 35.28 37.73
N GLN A 22 -8.37 34.42 38.76
CA GLN A 22 -9.57 34.09 39.52
C GLN A 22 -10.12 35.37 40.15
N PRO A 23 -11.40 35.71 39.96
CA PRO A 23 -11.95 36.99 40.41
C PRO A 23 -11.86 37.09 41.94
N SER A 24 -11.06 38.06 42.40
CA SER A 24 -11.05 38.52 43.80
C SER A 24 -12.29 39.38 44.05
N GLU A 25 -13.46 38.76 44.01
CA GLU A 25 -14.61 39.33 44.72
C GLU A 25 -14.57 38.72 46.13
N TYR A 26 -14.88 39.51 47.15
CA TYR A 26 -14.77 39.22 48.60
C TYR A 26 -13.40 39.50 49.26
N GLU A 27 -12.95 40.76 49.18
CA GLU A 27 -11.93 41.30 50.09
C GLU A 27 -12.61 42.10 51.21
N THR A 28 -12.99 41.43 52.31
CA THR A 28 -13.03 41.97 53.69
C THR A 28 -13.51 40.89 54.69
N ALA A 29 -12.65 39.96 55.11
CA ALA A 29 -12.74 39.27 56.41
C ALA A 29 -11.50 38.39 56.67
N SER A 30 -11.07 38.34 57.93
CA SER A 30 -9.87 37.72 58.53
C SER A 30 -9.30 36.42 57.95
N PRO A 31 -7.98 36.21 58.08
CA PRO A 31 -7.28 35.02 57.60
C PRO A 31 -7.50 33.84 58.56
N SER A 32 -8.44 32.96 58.22
CA SER A 32 -8.40 31.57 58.68
C SER A 32 -7.79 30.72 57.55
N PRO A 33 -6.89 29.76 57.86
CA PRO A 33 -6.27 28.91 56.84
C PRO A 33 -7.35 27.98 56.27
N SER A 34 -7.95 28.41 55.16
CA SER A 34 -9.03 27.68 54.53
C SER A 34 -8.51 26.51 53.70
N PRO A 35 -9.17 25.32 53.75
CA PRO A 35 -8.84 24.15 52.95
C PRO A 35 -9.30 24.28 51.48
N TYR A 36 -9.15 25.45 50.85
CA TYR A 36 -9.74 25.77 49.53
C TYR A 36 -9.05 25.16 48.30
N PHE A 37 -8.09 24.24 48.46
CA PHE A 37 -7.60 23.44 47.31
C PHE A 37 -8.54 22.29 46.92
N SER A 38 -9.71 22.16 47.56
CA SER A 38 -10.69 21.13 47.27
C SER A 38 -11.35 21.32 45.89
N SER A 39 -10.81 20.58 44.92
CA SER A 39 -11.31 20.29 43.57
C SER A 39 -10.95 21.31 42.47
N VAL A 40 -9.69 21.30 42.04
CA VAL A 40 -9.35 21.72 40.67
C VAL A 40 -10.23 20.90 39.71
N SER A 41 -10.97 21.56 38.82
CA SER A 41 -11.78 20.88 37.81
C SER A 41 -10.92 19.84 37.07
N PRO A 42 -11.41 18.62 36.81
CA PRO A 42 -10.67 17.60 36.06
C PRO A 42 -10.12 18.12 34.71
N ARG A 43 -10.84 19.07 34.11
CA ARG A 43 -10.42 19.74 32.88
C ARG A 43 -9.14 20.57 33.05
N VAL A 44 -9.06 21.31 34.15
CA VAL A 44 -7.89 22.15 34.47
C VAL A 44 -6.71 21.26 34.88
N ALA A 45 -6.96 20.17 35.61
CA ALA A 45 -5.93 19.18 35.93
C ALA A 45 -5.32 18.54 34.66
N LYS A 46 -6.17 18.09 33.72
CA LYS A 46 -5.73 17.55 32.42
C LYS A 46 -4.94 18.57 31.59
N MET A 47 -5.34 19.84 31.62
CA MET A 47 -4.58 20.92 30.97
C MET A 47 -3.17 21.04 31.55
N PHE A 48 -3.01 21.00 32.87
CA PHE A 48 -1.69 21.06 33.50
C PHE A 48 -0.82 19.86 33.14
N GLU A 49 -1.37 18.65 33.19
CA GLU A 49 -0.67 17.43 32.79
C GLU A 49 -0.14 17.53 31.35
N ILE A 50 -0.95 18.01 30.41
CA ILE A 50 -0.54 18.20 29.01
C ILE A 50 0.56 19.26 28.88
N LEU A 51 0.48 20.36 29.64
CA LEU A 51 1.49 21.40 29.62
C LEU A 51 2.85 20.91 30.17
N GLU A 52 2.85 20.00 31.14
CA GLU A 52 4.06 19.33 31.61
C GLU A 52 4.67 18.42 30.53
N LEU A 53 3.83 17.78 29.71
CA LEU A 53 4.25 16.95 28.59
C LEU A 53 4.62 17.73 27.32
N ARG A 54 4.51 19.07 27.29
CA ARG A 54 4.71 19.91 26.09
C ARG A 54 5.97 19.57 25.29
N ALA A 55 7.10 19.30 25.95
CA ALA A 55 8.35 18.98 25.25
C ALA A 55 8.28 17.68 24.43
N ASN A 56 7.39 16.77 24.81
CA ASN A 56 7.14 15.49 24.18
C ASN A 56 6.03 15.58 23.11
N PHE A 57 5.58 16.77 22.69
CA PHE A 57 4.66 16.89 21.57
C PHE A 57 5.40 17.15 20.23
N PRO A 58 4.83 16.71 19.10
CA PRO A 58 5.25 17.10 17.75
C PRO A 58 5.46 18.62 17.65
N GLN A 59 6.46 19.04 16.86
CA GLN A 59 6.85 20.46 16.81
C GLN A 59 5.68 21.38 16.42
N LYS A 60 4.87 20.97 15.46
CA LYS A 60 3.66 21.68 15.03
C LYS A 60 2.71 21.92 16.20
N LEU A 61 2.41 20.87 16.97
CA LEU A 61 1.47 20.95 18.10
C LEU A 61 2.00 21.83 19.24
N ARG A 62 3.31 21.88 19.46
CA ARG A 62 3.89 22.80 20.47
C ARG A 62 3.60 24.26 20.14
N LYS A 63 3.60 24.63 18.86
CA LYS A 63 3.23 25.97 18.40
C LYS A 63 1.75 26.23 18.64
N ASP A 64 0.88 25.29 18.26
CA ASP A 64 -0.56 25.39 18.47
C ASP A 64 -0.92 25.47 19.97
N MET A 65 -0.14 24.82 20.84
CA MET A 65 -0.29 24.94 22.30
C MET A 65 0.00 26.36 22.78
N ASP A 66 1.06 27.00 22.28
CA ASP A 66 1.41 28.36 22.66
C ASP A 66 0.34 29.36 22.18
N GLU A 67 -0.14 29.20 20.94
CA GLU A 67 -1.23 30.01 20.37
C GLU A 67 -2.55 29.83 21.15
N ALA A 68 -2.87 28.59 21.55
CA ALA A 68 -4.06 28.29 22.34
C ALA A 68 -3.99 28.82 23.79
N LEU A 69 -2.79 28.94 24.37
CA LEU A 69 -2.58 29.50 25.72
C LEU A 69 -2.83 31.02 25.76
N ASP A 70 -2.59 31.72 24.66
CA ASP A 70 -2.91 33.14 24.54
C ASP A 70 -4.41 33.39 24.38
N GLY A 71 -5.17 32.36 24.00
CA GLY A 71 -6.63 32.37 23.94
C GLY A 71 -7.33 32.19 25.30
N ALA A 72 -8.67 32.02 25.26
CA ALA A 72 -9.43 31.69 26.46
C ALA A 72 -9.13 30.25 26.90
N ALA A 73 -8.64 30.06 28.14
CA ALA A 73 -8.31 28.75 28.71
C ALA A 73 -9.46 27.72 28.61
N GLY A 74 -10.70 28.19 28.54
CA GLY A 74 -11.90 27.37 28.32
C GLY A 74 -11.93 26.61 26.98
N ASN A 75 -11.08 26.93 26.01
CA ASN A 75 -11.02 26.27 24.69
C ASN A 75 -9.71 25.53 24.42
N PHE A 76 -8.71 25.61 25.31
CA PHE A 76 -7.37 25.04 25.08
C PHE A 76 -7.41 23.55 24.68
N LEU A 77 -8.08 22.72 25.49
CA LEU A 77 -8.14 21.27 25.23
C LEU A 77 -8.87 20.94 23.93
N PHE A 78 -9.93 21.69 23.59
CA PHE A 78 -10.70 21.45 22.38
C PHE A 78 -9.88 21.84 21.14
N HIS A 79 -9.19 22.99 21.20
CA HIS A 79 -8.30 23.43 20.14
C HIS A 79 -7.17 22.42 19.92
N LEU A 80 -6.50 21.99 21.00
CA LEU A 80 -5.41 21.04 20.90
C LEU A 80 -5.86 19.66 20.40
N GLU A 81 -7.02 19.17 20.84
CA GLU A 81 -7.62 17.93 20.30
C GLU A 81 -7.89 18.05 18.79
N SER A 82 -8.42 19.21 18.35
CA SER A 82 -8.62 19.49 16.92
C SER A 82 -7.30 19.53 16.17
N SER A 83 -6.26 20.20 16.70
CA SER A 83 -4.93 20.24 16.09
C SER A 83 -4.30 18.85 15.96
N VAL A 84 -4.48 17.96 16.96
CA VAL A 84 -4.02 16.57 16.87
C VAL A 84 -4.77 15.83 15.77
N ALA A 85 -6.09 15.98 15.70
CA ALA A 85 -6.87 15.39 14.62
C ALA A 85 -6.42 15.92 13.24
N ASP A 86 -6.23 17.23 13.11
CA ASP A 86 -5.74 17.86 11.88
C ASP A 86 -4.34 17.37 11.50
N LEU A 87 -3.45 17.15 12.46
CA LEU A 87 -2.13 16.54 12.22
C LEU A 87 -2.24 15.12 11.66
N LEU A 88 -3.18 14.31 12.18
CA LEU A 88 -3.41 12.92 11.75
C LEU A 88 -4.25 12.80 10.49
N TYR A 89 -5.04 13.81 10.12
CA TYR A 89 -5.88 13.82 8.93
C TYR A 89 -5.32 14.66 7.79
N ALA A 90 -4.29 15.45 8.07
CA ALA A 90 -3.53 16.15 7.05
C ALA A 90 -2.84 15.15 6.13
N SER A 91 -3.50 14.86 5.03
CA SER A 91 -2.84 14.35 3.84
C SER A 91 -1.92 15.45 3.30
N ALA A 92 -0.73 15.06 2.85
CA ALA A 92 0.21 15.95 2.17
C ALA A 92 -0.38 16.70 0.94
N ASN A 93 -1.60 16.36 0.50
CA ASN A 93 -2.19 16.82 -0.74
C ASN A 93 -2.98 18.13 -0.67
N THR A 94 -3.20 18.71 0.52
CA THR A 94 -4.03 19.94 0.63
C THR A 94 -3.31 21.21 0.15
N SER A 95 -2.02 21.17 -0.20
CA SER A 95 -1.21 22.36 -0.49
C SER A 95 -1.00 22.70 -1.97
N ASN A 96 -1.92 22.33 -2.88
CA ASN A 96 -1.64 22.48 -4.31
C ASN A 96 -1.48 23.93 -4.82
N ASN A 97 -1.98 24.94 -4.11
CA ASN A 97 -2.13 26.29 -4.70
C ASN A 97 -1.24 27.41 -4.16
N HIS A 98 -0.33 27.14 -3.21
CA HIS A 98 0.52 28.22 -2.65
C HIS A 98 2.01 27.88 -2.72
N SER A 99 2.81 28.89 -3.05
CA SER A 99 4.26 28.86 -3.16
C SER A 99 4.91 28.28 -1.90
N GLN A 100 5.91 27.44 -2.13
CA GLN A 100 6.36 26.37 -1.24
C GLN A 100 7.25 26.80 -0.07
N GLU A 101 7.75 28.03 -0.06
CA GLU A 101 8.83 28.41 0.88
C GLU A 101 8.36 28.66 2.32
N ASP A 102 7.07 28.95 2.54
CA ASP A 102 6.55 29.30 3.87
C ASP A 102 5.36 28.44 4.35
N GLN A 103 5.08 27.32 3.66
CA GLN A 103 3.94 26.48 4.04
C GLN A 103 4.26 25.74 5.36
N PRO A 104 3.48 25.96 6.43
CA PRO A 104 3.66 25.25 7.69
C PRO A 104 3.48 23.75 7.45
N GLN A 105 4.30 22.93 8.08
CA GLN A 105 4.18 21.46 8.05
C GLN A 105 2.74 21.05 8.34
N ILE A 106 2.06 20.44 7.35
CA ILE A 106 0.62 20.21 7.43
C ILE A 106 0.30 18.91 8.19
N GLY A 107 1.13 17.85 8.07
CA GLY A 107 0.90 16.54 8.69
C GLY A 107 2.12 15.95 9.42
N LEU A 108 2.04 14.66 9.77
CA LEU A 108 3.14 13.91 10.38
C LEU A 108 4.35 13.82 9.45
N ASN A 109 5.55 14.02 10.00
CA ASN A 109 6.79 13.90 9.24
C ASN A 109 7.85 13.18 10.05
N SER A 110 8.29 12.00 9.60
CA SER A 110 9.31 11.19 10.27
C SER A 110 10.70 11.81 10.30
N ASP A 111 10.96 12.84 9.49
CA ASP A 111 12.20 13.63 9.57
C ASP A 111 12.20 14.61 10.75
N VAL A 112 11.02 14.94 11.30
CA VAL A 112 10.83 15.99 12.32
C VAL A 112 10.24 15.44 13.61
N ASP A 113 9.25 14.56 13.48
CA ASP A 113 8.47 13.99 14.57
C ASP A 113 8.98 12.60 14.92
N THR A 114 9.03 12.31 16.22
CA THR A 114 9.40 10.98 16.74
C THR A 114 8.17 10.15 17.10
N GLU A 115 8.29 8.83 17.09
CA GLU A 115 7.18 7.94 17.52
C GLU A 115 6.68 8.26 18.93
N ASN A 116 7.59 8.53 19.88
CA ASN A 116 7.23 8.88 21.25
C ASN A 116 6.41 10.18 21.33
N GLN A 117 6.73 11.16 20.47
CA GLN A 117 5.99 12.41 20.43
C GLN A 117 4.57 12.21 19.92
N VAL A 118 4.43 11.48 18.82
CA VAL A 118 3.13 11.14 18.23
C VAL A 118 2.30 10.30 19.21
N GLU A 119 2.91 9.31 19.85
CA GLU A 119 2.26 8.49 20.88
C GLU A 119 1.77 9.33 22.06
N THR A 120 2.60 10.23 22.58
CA THR A 120 2.22 11.14 23.68
C THR A 120 1.00 11.97 23.31
N ALA A 121 1.02 12.59 22.11
CA ALA A 121 -0.10 13.43 21.65
C ALA A 121 -1.41 12.63 21.54
N ILE A 122 -1.36 11.41 20.99
CA ILE A 122 -2.52 10.53 20.85
C ILE A 122 -3.02 10.08 22.23
N ARG A 123 -2.15 9.71 23.16
CA ARG A 123 -2.55 9.29 24.52
C ARG A 123 -3.21 10.40 25.32
N CYS A 124 -2.82 11.65 25.12
CA CYS A 124 -3.52 12.79 25.71
C CYS A 124 -4.95 12.96 25.16
N PHE A 125 -5.19 12.52 23.93
CA PHE A 125 -6.47 12.68 23.21
C PHE A 125 -6.88 11.39 22.48
N PRO A 126 -7.14 10.28 23.19
CA PRO A 126 -7.29 8.96 22.57
C PRO A 126 -8.42 8.90 21.53
N ASN A 127 -9.49 9.70 21.71
CA ASN A 127 -10.63 9.76 20.80
C ASN A 127 -10.25 10.14 19.36
N VAL A 128 -9.13 10.86 19.16
CA VAL A 128 -8.71 11.32 17.82
C VAL A 128 -8.35 10.16 16.89
N ILE A 129 -7.89 9.02 17.43
CA ILE A 129 -7.53 7.87 16.61
C ILE A 129 -8.77 7.13 16.08
N CYS A 130 -9.88 7.28 16.78
CA CYS A 130 -11.18 6.67 16.47
C CYS A 130 -12.12 7.63 15.73
N ARG A 131 -11.82 8.94 15.78
CA ARG A 131 -12.70 9.99 15.27
C ARG A 131 -12.66 10.01 13.75
N ARG A 132 -13.71 9.48 13.12
CA ARG A 132 -13.92 9.61 11.68
C ARG A 132 -14.15 11.08 11.30
N SER A 133 -13.46 11.56 10.28
CA SER A 133 -13.61 12.94 9.80
C SER A 133 -15.03 13.19 9.29
N SER A 134 -15.71 14.21 9.85
CA SER A 134 -17.05 14.62 9.42
C SER A 134 -17.04 15.74 8.37
N THR A 135 -15.86 16.30 8.06
CA THR A 135 -15.71 17.51 7.23
C THR A 135 -15.54 17.21 5.75
N ILE A 136 -15.18 15.98 5.38
CA ILE A 136 -15.04 15.56 3.99
C ILE A 136 -16.42 15.13 3.49
N SER A 137 -17.00 15.91 2.58
CA SER A 137 -18.37 15.72 2.11
C SER A 137 -18.56 14.37 1.42
N ARG A 138 -19.45 13.55 2.02
CA ARG A 138 -20.20 12.43 1.41
C ARG A 138 -19.47 11.18 0.90
N SER A 139 -18.14 11.08 0.91
CA SER A 139 -17.48 9.79 0.66
C SER A 139 -16.34 9.52 1.65
N GLU A 140 -16.71 8.74 2.66
CA GLU A 140 -15.89 7.73 3.35
C GLU A 140 -15.20 8.09 4.67
N TYR A 141 -15.48 7.20 5.62
CA TYR A 141 -15.09 7.19 7.01
C TYR A 141 -13.62 6.78 7.16
N ASN A 142 -12.70 7.59 6.63
CA ASN A 142 -11.30 7.22 6.66
C ASN A 142 -10.80 7.26 8.11
N ALA A 143 -10.23 6.15 8.58
CA ALA A 143 -9.47 6.16 9.81
C ALA A 143 -8.22 7.04 9.62
N PRO A 144 -7.69 7.69 10.68
CA PRO A 144 -6.55 8.60 10.50
C PRO A 144 -5.34 7.90 9.88
N ILE A 145 -5.16 6.60 10.16
CA ILE A 145 -4.12 5.75 9.57
C ILE A 145 -4.16 5.72 8.03
N GLU A 146 -5.33 5.84 7.40
CA GLU A 146 -5.47 5.87 5.94
C GLU A 146 -4.95 7.19 5.33
N ALA A 147 -4.96 8.29 6.09
CA ALA A 147 -4.40 9.56 5.65
C ALA A 147 -2.85 9.59 5.70
N GLN A 148 -2.24 8.61 6.38
CA GLN A 148 -0.80 8.57 6.65
C GLN A 148 0.02 7.70 5.69
N ILE A 149 -0.54 7.40 4.50
CA ILE A 149 0.15 6.65 3.44
C ILE A 149 0.95 7.60 2.56
N THR A 150 1.90 8.31 3.17
CA THR A 150 2.83 9.20 2.47
C THR A 150 4.27 8.88 2.86
N LEU A 151 5.25 9.19 2.02
CA LEU A 151 6.66 8.90 2.32
C LEU A 151 7.11 9.49 3.67
N GLN A 152 6.58 10.65 4.05
CA GLN A 152 6.93 11.34 5.29
C GLN A 152 6.28 10.69 6.52
N SER A 153 5.07 10.15 6.38
CA SER A 153 4.29 9.64 7.52
C SER A 153 4.16 8.13 7.61
N VAL A 154 4.55 7.38 6.58
CA VAL A 154 4.41 5.91 6.50
C VAL A 154 5.09 5.19 7.67
N ALA A 155 6.18 5.76 8.20
CA ALA A 155 6.91 5.22 9.35
C ALA A 155 6.06 5.12 10.62
N PHE A 156 5.03 5.96 10.77
CA PHE A 156 4.15 5.96 11.95
C PHE A 156 3.01 4.94 11.87
N LEU A 157 2.79 4.27 10.73
CA LEU A 157 1.67 3.34 10.56
C LEU A 157 1.65 2.19 11.59
N PRO A 158 2.79 1.54 11.93
CA PRO A 158 2.80 0.51 12.98
C PRO A 158 2.37 1.06 14.34
N LEU A 159 2.86 2.26 14.70
CA LEU A 159 2.46 2.94 15.92
C LEU A 159 0.95 3.23 15.93
N LEU A 160 0.41 3.80 14.85
CA LEU A 160 -1.01 4.13 14.74
C LEU A 160 -1.88 2.88 14.81
N ALA A 161 -1.48 1.79 14.16
CA ALA A 161 -2.20 0.52 14.23
C ALA A 161 -2.20 -0.06 15.65
N ARG A 162 -1.04 -0.06 16.33
CA ARG A 162 -0.90 -0.50 17.72
C ARG A 162 -1.78 0.32 18.66
N LEU A 163 -1.72 1.65 18.56
CA LEU A 163 -2.55 2.54 19.37
C LEU A 163 -4.04 2.40 19.03
N GLY A 164 -4.39 2.14 17.77
CA GLY A 164 -5.77 1.90 17.35
C GLY A 164 -6.35 0.62 17.97
N ILE A 165 -5.52 -0.41 18.18
CA ILE A 165 -5.91 -1.63 18.91
C ILE A 165 -5.98 -1.37 20.41
N GLU A 166 -5.00 -0.68 20.98
CA GLU A 166 -4.87 -0.46 22.42
C GLU A 166 -5.93 0.51 22.96
N LEU A 167 -6.10 1.65 22.29
CA LEU A 167 -7.01 2.74 22.70
C LEU A 167 -8.39 2.61 22.07
N GLY A 168 -8.54 1.73 21.07
CA GLY A 168 -9.84 1.37 20.53
C GLY A 168 -10.69 0.70 21.61
N ASP A 169 -11.90 1.18 21.81
CA ASP A 169 -12.87 0.66 22.77
C ASP A 169 -13.49 -0.69 22.34
N GLY A 170 -12.92 -1.36 21.34
CA GLY A 170 -13.46 -2.54 20.67
C GLY A 170 -14.69 -2.28 19.80
N THR A 171 -15.35 -1.12 19.94
CA THR A 171 -16.49 -0.72 19.09
C THR A 171 -16.02 0.01 17.84
N THR A 172 -14.94 0.79 17.96
CA THR A 172 -14.37 1.55 16.84
C THR A 172 -13.64 0.64 15.86
N PHE A 173 -12.72 -0.18 16.39
CA PHE A 173 -11.94 -1.12 15.62
C PHE A 173 -12.17 -2.53 16.15
N ALA A 174 -12.82 -3.36 15.34
CA ALA A 174 -12.87 -4.79 15.63
C ALA A 174 -11.45 -5.37 15.59
N THR A 175 -11.17 -6.45 16.32
CA THR A 175 -9.83 -7.05 16.41
C THR A 175 -9.25 -7.38 15.04
N GLU A 176 -10.08 -7.82 14.09
CA GLU A 176 -9.71 -8.11 12.71
C GLU A 176 -9.33 -6.88 11.87
N GLN A 177 -9.77 -5.68 12.27
CA GLN A 177 -9.43 -4.42 11.60
C GLN A 177 -8.02 -3.97 11.96
N ARG A 178 -7.42 -4.51 13.04
CA ARG A 178 -6.03 -4.26 13.46
C ARG A 178 -5.70 -2.76 13.53
N GLY A 179 -6.55 -2.01 14.24
CA GLY A 179 -6.38 -0.57 14.39
C GLY A 179 -6.58 0.23 13.10
N GLY A 180 -7.42 -0.26 12.19
CA GLY A 180 -7.73 0.40 10.91
C GLY A 180 -6.81 0.03 9.75
N LEU A 181 -5.87 -0.91 9.94
CA LEU A 181 -5.04 -1.45 8.85
C LEU A 181 -5.86 -2.19 7.80
N VAL A 182 -6.94 -2.84 8.23
CA VAL A 182 -7.87 -3.59 7.38
C VAL A 182 -9.21 -2.89 7.43
N PRO A 183 -9.89 -2.72 6.28
CA PRO A 183 -11.23 -2.19 6.29
C PRO A 183 -12.16 -3.08 7.13
N PRO A 184 -13.25 -2.51 7.68
CA PRO A 184 -14.31 -3.33 8.25
C PRO A 184 -14.72 -4.39 7.23
N LYS A 185 -14.94 -5.63 7.67
CA LYS A 185 -15.77 -6.55 6.88
C LYS A 185 -17.07 -5.80 6.64
N ALA A 186 -17.33 -5.42 5.41
CA ALA A 186 -18.52 -4.67 5.08
C ALA A 186 -19.73 -5.48 5.55
N THR A 187 -20.24 -5.15 6.73
CA THR A 187 -21.64 -5.37 7.05
C THR A 187 -22.33 -4.36 6.16
N TRP A 188 -22.50 -4.72 4.88
CA TRP A 188 -23.57 -4.13 4.09
C TRP A 188 -24.80 -4.38 4.96
N CYS A 189 -25.22 -3.38 5.72
CA CYS A 189 -26.50 -3.42 6.39
C CYS A 189 -27.48 -3.68 5.27
N LEU A 190 -28.00 -4.89 5.22
CA LEU A 190 -29.19 -5.25 4.48
C LEU A 190 -30.38 -4.53 5.14
N ASP A 191 -30.30 -3.21 5.28
CA ASP A 191 -31.47 -2.35 5.43
C ASP A 191 -32.11 -2.22 4.05
N ASN A 192 -32.40 -3.38 3.45
CA ASN A 192 -33.57 -3.61 2.62
C ASN A 192 -34.79 -3.59 3.57
N GLN A 193 -35.07 -2.45 4.18
CA GLN A 193 -36.45 -2.12 4.54
C GLN A 193 -36.93 -1.17 3.46
N GLY A 194 -37.76 -1.74 2.60
CA GLY A 194 -37.85 -1.37 1.20
C GLY A 194 -38.37 0.03 0.91
N SER A 195 -37.91 0.57 -0.22
CA SER A 195 -38.77 1.22 -1.22
C SER A 195 -37.92 1.73 -2.39
N SER A 196 -38.01 1.05 -3.54
CA SER A 196 -38.30 1.67 -4.84
C SER A 196 -38.08 0.64 -5.98
N PRO A 197 -39.11 0.33 -6.78
CA PRO A 197 -38.98 -0.42 -8.02
C PRO A 197 -38.70 0.56 -9.17
N PHE A 198 -37.44 0.86 -9.46
CA PHE A 198 -37.05 1.40 -10.76
C PHE A 198 -35.74 0.75 -11.19
N ASP A 199 -35.90 -0.41 -11.83
CA ASP A 199 -34.91 -1.01 -12.70
C ASP A 199 -34.81 -0.23 -14.03
N GLY A 200 -33.58 -0.16 -14.52
CA GLY A 200 -33.30 -0.08 -15.95
C GLY A 200 -32.99 1.31 -16.48
N LEU A 201 -31.70 1.61 -16.66
CA LEU A 201 -31.18 2.19 -17.90
C LEU A 201 -29.65 2.06 -17.98
N ASN A 202 -29.23 1.40 -19.06
CA ASN A 202 -27.87 1.34 -19.59
C ASN A 202 -27.22 2.73 -19.68
N TYR A 203 -26.04 2.90 -19.11
CA TYR A 203 -25.15 4.00 -19.46
C TYR A 203 -24.08 3.53 -20.47
N HIS A 204 -24.41 3.65 -21.75
CA HIS A 204 -23.44 3.83 -22.82
C HIS A 204 -23.45 5.32 -23.24
N LEU A 205 -22.25 5.82 -23.58
CA LEU A 205 -21.95 7.09 -24.25
C LEU A 205 -22.12 8.37 -23.42
N ARG A 206 -21.00 9.03 -23.08
CA ARG A 206 -20.96 10.48 -22.87
C ARG A 206 -19.89 11.12 -23.76
N HIS A 207 -20.37 12.13 -24.48
CA HIS A 207 -19.68 13.06 -25.36
C HIS A 207 -18.52 13.81 -24.66
N PRO A 208 -17.43 14.11 -25.39
CA PRO A 208 -16.44 15.10 -24.98
C PRO A 208 -16.83 16.47 -25.53
N ASP A 209 -17.05 17.46 -24.67
CA ASP A 209 -16.86 18.88 -24.99
C ASP A 209 -17.16 19.72 -23.77
N SER A 210 -16.11 20.13 -23.05
CA SER A 210 -15.98 21.44 -22.36
C SER A 210 -14.85 21.41 -21.33
N ARG A 211 -13.60 21.47 -21.78
CA ARG A 211 -12.47 21.98 -20.96
C ARG A 211 -11.42 22.63 -21.85
N HIS A 212 -11.56 23.94 -22.06
CA HIS A 212 -10.50 24.79 -22.57
C HIS A 212 -10.07 25.78 -21.48
N GLN A 213 -8.76 26.00 -21.44
CA GLN A 213 -7.99 27.07 -20.78
C GLN A 213 -7.58 26.87 -19.33
N LEU A 214 -6.34 26.38 -19.15
CA LEU A 214 -5.36 26.94 -18.22
C LEU A 214 -3.97 26.67 -18.82
N ARG A 215 -3.28 27.74 -19.24
CA ARG A 215 -1.97 27.71 -19.89
C ARG A 215 -0.94 28.40 -18.97
N ASN A 216 0.22 27.76 -18.87
CA ASN A 216 1.59 28.28 -18.70
C ASN A 216 1.98 29.05 -17.43
N ASN A 217 2.83 28.43 -16.60
CA ASN A 217 4.27 28.76 -16.53
C ASN A 217 4.99 27.75 -15.60
N GLN A 218 6.00 27.05 -16.12
CA GLN A 218 6.89 26.17 -15.36
C GLN A 218 8.30 26.76 -15.33
N THR A 219 8.82 26.98 -14.12
CA THR A 219 10.26 27.05 -13.86
C THR A 219 10.61 26.02 -12.79
N SER A 220 11.69 25.29 -13.07
CA SER A 220 12.28 24.18 -12.33
C SER A 220 12.69 24.56 -10.91
N THR A 221 12.24 23.79 -9.90
CA THR A 221 13.05 23.00 -8.95
C THR A 221 12.24 22.57 -7.71
N ASN A 222 12.43 21.30 -7.30
CA ASN A 222 12.16 20.69 -5.98
C ASN A 222 10.75 20.78 -5.34
N SER A 223 9.87 19.81 -5.61
CA SER A 223 8.71 19.56 -4.70
C SER A 223 8.27 18.09 -4.64
N LEU A 224 8.95 17.27 -3.82
CA LEU A 224 8.52 15.90 -3.48
C LEU A 224 7.07 15.80 -2.96
N VAL A 225 6.54 16.89 -2.38
CA VAL A 225 5.20 16.94 -1.75
C VAL A 225 4.05 17.05 -2.77
N ARG A 226 4.29 17.64 -3.96
CA ARG A 226 3.23 17.80 -4.99
C ARG A 226 2.91 16.53 -5.78
N LEU A 227 3.70 15.47 -5.63
CA LEU A 227 3.84 14.42 -6.66
C LEU A 227 3.27 13.05 -6.26
N LEU A 228 2.72 12.92 -5.04
CA LEU A 228 1.97 11.74 -4.57
C LEU A 228 0.44 11.95 -4.56
N ALA A 229 -0.02 13.19 -4.82
CA ALA A 229 -1.43 13.57 -4.76
C ALA A 229 -2.39 12.84 -5.72
N PRO A 230 -1.99 12.50 -6.96
CA PRO A 230 -2.90 11.86 -7.91
C PRO A 230 -3.37 10.45 -7.48
N HIS A 231 -2.55 9.71 -6.72
CA HIS A 231 -2.90 8.37 -6.27
C HIS A 231 -3.99 8.38 -5.19
N LEU A 232 -3.86 9.23 -4.17
CA LEU A 232 -4.91 9.37 -3.14
C LEU A 232 -6.21 9.95 -3.74
N SER A 233 -6.13 10.87 -4.71
CA SER A 233 -7.33 11.38 -5.39
C SER A 233 -8.06 10.34 -6.26
N ARG A 234 -7.37 9.29 -6.74
CA ARG A 234 -8.02 8.16 -7.42
C ARG A 234 -8.68 7.21 -6.44
N CYS A 235 -8.14 7.07 -5.22
CA CYS A 235 -8.74 6.27 -4.15
C CYS A 235 -9.99 6.97 -3.57
N THR A 236 -9.99 8.29 -3.40
CA THR A 236 -11.14 9.04 -2.85
C THR A 236 -12.39 9.06 -3.75
N ASN A 237 -12.28 8.70 -5.02
CA ASN A 237 -13.42 8.66 -5.96
C ASN A 237 -14.04 7.26 -6.12
N ARG A 238 -13.51 6.23 -5.45
CA ARG A 238 -14.08 4.88 -5.48
C ARG A 238 -14.62 4.53 -4.11
N HIS A 239 -15.89 4.13 -4.07
CA HIS A 239 -16.68 3.78 -2.88
C HIS A 239 -16.21 2.53 -2.12
N SER A 240 -14.90 2.28 -2.00
CA SER A 240 -14.38 1.12 -1.28
C SER A 240 -13.39 1.59 -0.22
N SER A 241 -13.78 1.42 1.04
CA SER A 241 -12.92 1.45 2.23
C SER A 241 -11.49 1.00 1.90
N CYS A 242 -10.53 1.93 2.00
CA CYS A 242 -9.15 1.69 1.58
C CYS A 242 -8.48 0.68 2.52
N ASN A 243 -7.90 -0.38 1.96
CA ASN A 243 -7.07 -1.29 2.73
C ASN A 243 -5.66 -0.71 2.82
N VAL A 244 -5.28 -0.22 4.01
CA VAL A 244 -3.97 0.42 4.24
C VAL A 244 -2.83 -0.53 3.92
N LEU A 245 -2.94 -1.82 4.25
CA LEU A 245 -1.90 -2.81 3.90
C LEU A 245 -1.75 -2.97 2.39
N PHE A 246 -2.88 -2.89 1.67
CA PHE A 246 -2.88 -2.95 0.22
C PHE A 246 -2.20 -1.73 -0.38
N GLU A 247 -2.62 -0.53 0.03
CA GLU A 247 -2.01 0.71 -0.40
C GLU A 247 -0.51 0.77 -0.04
N LEU A 248 -0.12 0.26 1.13
CA LEU A 248 1.28 0.09 1.52
C LEU A 248 2.06 -0.81 0.56
N ALA A 249 1.44 -1.88 0.07
CA ALA A 249 2.09 -2.74 -0.91
C ALA A 249 2.19 -2.03 -2.27
N THR A 250 1.16 -1.28 -2.68
CA THR A 250 0.99 -0.83 -4.07
C THR A 250 1.35 0.63 -4.33
N THR A 251 1.56 1.43 -3.28
CA THR A 251 1.92 2.84 -3.42
C THR A 251 3.25 2.95 -4.13
N THR A 252 3.24 3.72 -5.21
CA THR A 252 4.40 4.02 -6.04
C THR A 252 4.26 5.47 -6.51
N THR A 253 5.37 6.10 -6.93
CA THR A 253 5.32 7.46 -7.48
C THR A 253 5.09 7.44 -8.98
N GLU A 254 4.27 8.34 -9.48
CA GLU A 254 4.18 8.62 -10.93
C GLU A 254 5.47 9.26 -11.48
N LEU A 255 6.40 9.66 -10.60
CA LEU A 255 7.68 10.21 -10.99
C LEU A 255 8.63 9.14 -11.54
N HIS A 256 9.21 9.44 -12.69
CA HIS A 256 10.31 8.71 -13.30
C HIS A 256 11.67 8.95 -12.61
N ASP A 257 11.67 9.19 -11.30
CA ASP A 257 12.88 9.31 -10.50
C ASP A 257 13.21 7.95 -9.86
N PRO A 258 14.23 7.22 -10.36
CA PRO A 258 14.59 5.91 -9.85
C PRO A 258 15.07 5.95 -8.40
N GLU A 259 15.74 7.03 -7.97
CA GLU A 259 16.24 7.16 -6.60
C GLU A 259 15.08 7.34 -5.62
N LEU A 260 14.12 8.19 -5.98
CA LEU A 260 12.90 8.36 -5.19
C LEU A 260 12.11 7.05 -5.12
N SER A 261 11.97 6.33 -6.24
CA SER A 261 11.27 5.06 -6.27
C SER A 261 11.92 4.02 -5.35
N GLU A 262 13.26 3.94 -5.35
CA GLU A 262 14.00 3.07 -4.43
C GLU A 262 13.80 3.48 -2.96
N ARG A 263 13.85 4.77 -2.66
CA ARG A 263 13.59 5.29 -1.30
C ARG A 263 12.19 4.92 -0.82
N ILE A 264 11.18 5.02 -1.68
CA ILE A 264 9.80 4.63 -1.38
C ILE A 264 9.72 3.13 -1.15
N ASP A 265 10.28 2.32 -2.05
CA ASP A 265 10.25 0.87 -1.91
C ASP A 265 10.89 0.42 -0.59
N LYS A 266 12.03 1.02 -0.21
CA LYS A 266 12.73 0.77 1.06
C LYS A 266 11.92 1.21 2.29
N ALA A 267 11.34 2.42 2.26
CA ALA A 267 10.56 2.95 3.38
C ALA A 267 9.31 2.09 3.64
N PHE A 268 8.56 1.76 2.60
CA PHE A 268 7.36 0.94 2.71
C PHE A 268 7.71 -0.52 3.07
N LEU A 269 8.82 -1.07 2.58
CA LEU A 269 9.31 -2.38 3.01
C LEU A 269 9.63 -2.41 4.51
N ALA A 270 10.30 -1.38 5.04
CA ALA A 270 10.61 -1.31 6.47
C ALA A 270 9.34 -1.32 7.34
N VAL A 271 8.29 -0.64 6.89
CA VAL A 271 6.98 -0.63 7.56
C VAL A 271 6.31 -2.00 7.51
N ILE A 272 6.30 -2.66 6.34
CA ILE A 272 5.79 -4.03 6.19
C ILE A 272 6.53 -5.01 7.12
N GLN A 273 7.84 -4.87 7.26
CA GLN A 273 8.67 -5.68 8.16
C GLN A 273 8.31 -5.42 9.63
N LYS A 274 8.16 -4.15 10.02
CA LYS A 274 7.76 -3.77 11.39
C LYS A 274 6.35 -4.28 11.73
N LEU A 275 5.38 -4.10 10.83
CA LEU A 275 4.02 -4.65 11.01
C LEU A 275 4.02 -6.17 11.19
N ARG A 276 4.87 -6.89 10.44
CA ARG A 276 5.03 -8.35 10.64
C ARG A 276 5.64 -8.68 12.00
N ALA A 277 6.69 -7.96 12.41
CA ALA A 277 7.35 -8.18 13.71
C ALA A 277 6.40 -7.94 14.89
N GLU A 278 5.43 -7.03 14.73
CA GLU A 278 4.39 -6.72 15.72
C GLU A 278 3.14 -7.61 15.60
N ASN A 279 3.14 -8.63 14.73
CA ASN A 279 1.99 -9.50 14.45
C ASN A 279 0.75 -8.73 13.96
N LEU A 280 0.95 -7.63 13.23
CA LEU A 280 -0.09 -6.83 12.61
C LEU A 280 -0.25 -7.11 11.11
N PHE A 281 0.63 -7.92 10.51
CA PHE A 281 0.57 -8.33 9.11
C PHE A 281 0.87 -9.82 9.00
N PHE A 282 0.03 -10.56 8.24
CA PHE A 282 0.05 -12.01 8.15
C PHE A 282 0.09 -12.49 6.69
N GLN A 283 0.47 -13.76 6.49
CA GLN A 283 0.51 -14.35 5.15
C GLN A 283 -0.84 -14.32 4.41
N HIS A 284 -1.96 -14.47 5.13
CA HIS A 284 -3.28 -14.45 4.50
C HIS A 284 -3.67 -13.07 3.95
N ASP A 285 -3.01 -12.00 4.39
CA ASP A 285 -3.20 -10.66 3.84
C ASP A 285 -2.55 -10.50 2.46
N ILE A 286 -1.52 -11.31 2.18
CA ILE A 286 -0.77 -11.25 0.91
C ILE A 286 -1.63 -11.81 -0.23
N CYS A 287 -2.28 -12.95 -0.02
CA CYS A 287 -3.09 -13.61 -1.05
C CYS A 287 -4.51 -13.03 -1.17
N GLY A 288 -4.99 -12.33 -0.14
CA GLY A 288 -6.42 -12.09 0.04
C GLY A 288 -7.15 -13.40 0.33
N SER A 289 -8.09 -13.41 1.27
CA SER A 289 -8.89 -14.62 1.46
C SER A 289 -9.83 -14.78 0.27
N SER A 290 -9.51 -15.67 -0.67
CA SER A 290 -10.38 -16.07 -1.79
C SER A 290 -11.77 -16.59 -1.34
N LYS A 291 -11.97 -16.79 -0.04
CA LYS A 291 -13.27 -17.10 0.59
C LYS A 291 -14.06 -15.86 1.03
N SER A 292 -13.96 -14.74 0.33
CA SER A 292 -15.01 -13.73 0.46
C SER A 292 -16.30 -14.33 -0.10
N ILE A 293 -17.12 -14.89 0.79
CA ILE A 293 -18.45 -15.47 0.52
C ILE A 293 -19.44 -14.38 0.04
N TYR A 294 -19.02 -13.11 0.06
CA TYR A 294 -19.86 -11.99 -0.27
C TYR A 294 -19.91 -11.74 -1.79
N ASN A 295 -21.03 -12.21 -2.35
CA ASN A 295 -21.68 -11.76 -3.57
C ASN A 295 -20.87 -11.94 -4.87
N ARG A 296 -21.28 -12.94 -5.68
CA ARG A 296 -20.73 -13.24 -7.02
C ARG A 296 -20.63 -12.04 -7.96
N ASN A 297 -21.34 -10.94 -7.66
CA ASN A 297 -21.39 -9.75 -8.50
C ASN A 297 -20.39 -8.67 -8.08
N ASN A 298 -19.69 -8.79 -6.95
CA ASN A 298 -18.72 -7.78 -6.53
C ASN A 298 -17.29 -8.23 -6.85
N THR A 299 -16.81 -7.84 -8.03
CA THR A 299 -15.49 -8.15 -8.61
C THR A 299 -14.30 -7.60 -7.80
N HIS A 300 -14.56 -6.93 -6.68
CA HIS A 300 -13.57 -6.15 -5.94
C HIS A 300 -12.93 -6.84 -4.73
N SER A 301 -13.17 -8.12 -4.44
CA SER A 301 -12.65 -8.74 -3.19
C SER A 301 -11.43 -9.66 -3.33
N ASP A 302 -10.91 -9.88 -4.54
CA ASP A 302 -9.72 -10.72 -4.78
C ASP A 302 -8.43 -9.90 -4.74
N TRP A 303 -8.11 -9.33 -3.57
CA TRP A 303 -6.90 -8.55 -3.38
C TRP A 303 -5.71 -9.48 -3.11
N ASN A 304 -5.02 -9.91 -4.16
CA ASN A 304 -3.68 -10.47 -4.05
C ASN A 304 -2.66 -9.31 -4.19
N MET A 305 -1.95 -8.98 -3.10
CA MET A 305 -0.99 -7.87 -3.07
C MET A 305 0.12 -8.06 -4.11
N VAL A 306 0.57 -9.30 -4.34
CA VAL A 306 1.58 -9.61 -5.35
C VAL A 306 1.03 -9.39 -6.76
N THR A 307 -0.21 -9.81 -7.03
CA THR A 307 -0.88 -9.54 -8.31
C THR A 307 -1.06 -8.06 -8.56
N THR A 308 -1.43 -7.27 -7.55
CA THR A 308 -1.56 -5.82 -7.73
C THR A 308 -0.23 -5.13 -7.94
N LEU A 309 0.82 -5.54 -7.22
CA LEU A 309 2.17 -5.05 -7.48
C LEU A 309 2.58 -5.27 -8.94
N CYS A 310 2.24 -6.44 -9.49
CA CYS A 310 2.42 -6.75 -10.91
C CYS A 310 1.55 -5.88 -11.84
N ALA A 311 0.35 -5.50 -11.40
CA ALA A 311 -0.63 -4.67 -12.14
C ALA A 311 -0.35 -3.17 -12.06
N THR A 312 0.68 -2.74 -11.31
CA THR A 312 1.05 -1.33 -11.24
C THR A 312 1.33 -0.78 -12.64
N ASN A 313 1.12 0.52 -12.80
CA ASN A 313 1.32 1.18 -14.08
C ASN A 313 2.73 0.86 -14.65
N PRO A 314 2.85 0.40 -15.92
CA PRO A 314 4.14 0.07 -16.53
C PRO A 314 5.17 1.21 -16.50
N TRP A 315 4.69 2.45 -16.49
CA TRP A 315 5.51 3.68 -16.44
C TRP A 315 6.21 3.89 -15.09
N ILE A 316 5.70 3.26 -14.03
CA ILE A 316 6.21 3.43 -12.68
C ILE A 316 7.29 2.37 -12.41
N PRO A 317 8.44 2.71 -11.78
CA PRO A 317 9.46 1.69 -11.52
C PRO A 317 8.91 0.58 -10.62
N PHE A 318 9.28 -0.66 -10.93
CA PHE A 318 8.77 -1.83 -10.23
C PHE A 318 9.33 -1.90 -8.79
N PRO A 319 8.48 -2.00 -7.76
CA PRO A 319 8.92 -2.09 -6.36
C PRO A 319 9.50 -3.47 -6.02
N LYS A 320 10.71 -3.72 -6.54
CA LYS A 320 11.39 -5.01 -6.54
C LYS A 320 11.65 -5.54 -5.13
N GLN A 321 11.97 -4.68 -4.17
CA GLN A 321 12.30 -5.11 -2.81
C GLN A 321 11.03 -5.57 -2.08
N ARG A 322 9.93 -4.80 -2.15
CA ARG A 322 8.64 -5.22 -1.60
C ARG A 322 8.13 -6.50 -2.27
N PHE A 323 8.17 -6.57 -3.60
CA PHE A 323 7.78 -7.79 -4.34
C PHE A 323 8.57 -9.01 -3.86
N SER A 324 9.90 -8.91 -3.83
CA SER A 324 10.77 -10.02 -3.42
C SER A 324 10.51 -10.45 -1.98
N TYR A 325 10.30 -9.49 -1.07
CA TYR A 325 9.98 -9.77 0.32
C TYR A 325 8.66 -10.51 0.49
N LEU A 326 7.59 -10.06 -0.18
CA LEU A 326 6.26 -10.68 -0.11
C LEU A 326 6.27 -12.10 -0.70
N VAL A 327 6.92 -12.29 -1.85
CA VAL A 327 7.05 -13.60 -2.49
C VAL A 327 7.88 -14.56 -1.63
N ASN A 328 9.02 -14.13 -1.09
CA ASN A 328 9.84 -14.99 -0.25
C ASN A 328 9.12 -15.39 1.05
N TRP A 329 8.26 -14.50 1.58
CA TRP A 329 7.49 -14.80 2.78
C TRP A 329 6.27 -15.69 2.50
N HIS A 330 5.60 -15.50 1.36
CA HIS A 330 4.46 -16.34 0.98
C HIS A 330 4.48 -16.67 -0.52
N PRO A 331 5.28 -17.68 -0.93
CA PRO A 331 5.48 -17.99 -2.34
C PRO A 331 4.18 -18.34 -3.08
N CYS A 332 3.23 -19.00 -2.41
CA CYS A 332 1.97 -19.43 -3.02
C CYS A 332 1.14 -18.28 -3.62
N SER A 333 1.43 -17.03 -3.24
CA SER A 333 0.85 -15.83 -3.86
C SER A 333 1.15 -15.71 -5.36
N LEU A 334 2.24 -16.30 -5.85
CA LEU A 334 2.58 -16.37 -7.28
C LEU A 334 1.69 -17.33 -8.09
N LEU A 335 1.09 -18.32 -7.43
CA LEU A 335 0.21 -19.31 -8.04
C LEU A 335 -1.26 -19.12 -7.64
N THR A 336 -1.60 -18.03 -6.96
CA THR A 336 -2.97 -17.71 -6.55
C THR A 336 -3.65 -16.87 -7.64
N PRO A 337 -4.55 -17.44 -8.46
CA PRO A 337 -5.24 -16.69 -9.50
C PRO A 337 -6.26 -15.72 -8.91
N ASN A 338 -6.49 -14.59 -9.58
CA ASN A 338 -7.64 -13.72 -9.30
C ASN A 338 -8.95 -14.33 -9.87
N HIS A 339 -10.09 -13.62 -9.71
CA HIS A 339 -11.39 -14.04 -10.28
C HIS A 339 -11.38 -14.32 -11.79
N GLN A 340 -10.42 -13.81 -12.57
CA GLN A 340 -10.29 -14.08 -14.01
C GLN A 340 -9.37 -15.27 -14.31
N GLY A 341 -8.81 -15.93 -13.30
CA GLY A 341 -7.79 -16.97 -13.48
C GLY A 341 -6.38 -16.41 -13.68
N TRP A 342 -6.17 -15.10 -13.52
CA TRP A 342 -4.87 -14.49 -13.79
C TRP A 342 -3.93 -14.65 -12.61
N LEU A 343 -2.77 -15.22 -12.88
CA LEU A 343 -1.63 -15.21 -11.97
C LEU A 343 -0.85 -13.88 -12.07
N PRO A 344 -0.02 -13.51 -11.08
CA PRO A 344 0.90 -12.39 -11.19
C PRO A 344 1.72 -12.37 -12.49
N ILE A 345 2.15 -13.53 -12.99
CA ILE A 345 2.91 -13.63 -14.25
C ILE A 345 2.08 -13.29 -15.50
N HIS A 346 0.76 -13.57 -15.50
CA HIS A 346 -0.14 -13.14 -16.58
C HIS A 346 -0.27 -11.63 -16.63
N VAL A 347 -0.35 -11.01 -15.45
CA VAL A 347 -0.51 -9.56 -15.33
C VAL A 347 0.70 -8.83 -15.92
N VAL A 348 1.93 -9.22 -15.54
CA VAL A 348 3.13 -8.60 -16.14
C VAL A 348 3.35 -8.97 -17.61
N ALA A 349 2.92 -10.17 -18.04
CA ALA A 349 2.96 -10.56 -19.44
C ALA A 349 2.04 -9.68 -20.31
N ASN A 350 0.83 -9.40 -19.80
CA ASN A 350 -0.17 -8.58 -20.48
C ASN A 350 0.12 -7.07 -20.37
N ALA A 351 0.81 -6.63 -19.32
CA ALA A 351 1.19 -5.24 -19.13
C ALA A 351 2.23 -4.74 -20.15
N GLY A 352 2.83 -5.67 -20.92
CA GLY A 352 3.63 -5.34 -22.08
C GLY A 352 2.78 -4.66 -23.15
N CYS A 353 3.22 -3.47 -23.56
CA CYS A 353 2.63 -2.66 -24.62
C CYS A 353 1.36 -1.89 -24.23
N CYS A 354 1.60 -0.65 -23.84
CA CYS A 354 1.08 0.45 -24.64
C CYS A 354 1.25 0.09 -26.12
N ARG A 355 0.25 -0.58 -26.71
CA ARG A 355 0.12 -0.60 -28.16
C ARG A 355 -0.01 0.88 -28.51
N GLU A 356 1.05 1.47 -29.06
CA GLU A 356 0.88 2.65 -29.89
C GLU A 356 -0.20 2.25 -30.88
N GLU A 357 -1.37 2.86 -30.73
CA GLU A 357 -2.56 2.44 -31.44
C GLU A 357 -2.32 2.61 -32.94
N GLU A 358 -1.95 1.52 -33.62
CA GLU A 358 -2.11 1.41 -35.08
C GLU A 358 -3.60 1.57 -35.49
N ASN A 359 -4.51 1.61 -34.52
CA ASN A 359 -5.93 1.84 -34.69
C ASN A 359 -6.35 3.31 -34.66
N GLY A 360 -5.50 4.28 -35.02
CA GLY A 360 -5.92 5.63 -35.47
C GLY A 360 -6.95 6.35 -34.57
N GLY A 361 -7.00 6.00 -33.29
CA GLY A 361 -7.91 6.57 -32.32
C GLY A 361 -7.41 7.95 -32.00
N ASN A 362 -8.11 8.97 -32.49
CA ASN A 362 -7.74 10.38 -32.36
C ASN A 362 -7.88 10.93 -30.91
N TYR A 363 -7.53 10.13 -29.90
CA TYR A 363 -7.44 10.53 -28.51
C TYR A 363 -5.98 10.91 -28.18
N GLY A 364 -5.60 12.13 -28.54
CA GLY A 364 -4.52 12.87 -27.87
C GLY A 364 -3.11 12.30 -27.98
N SER A 365 -2.63 12.06 -29.21
CA SER A 365 -1.25 11.67 -29.53
C SER A 365 -0.17 12.72 -29.19
N GLU A 366 -0.54 13.94 -28.78
CA GLU A 366 0.40 15.07 -28.69
C GLU A 366 1.26 15.10 -27.41
N TYR A 367 1.04 14.20 -26.44
CA TYR A 367 1.82 14.14 -25.19
C TYR A 367 2.69 12.88 -25.00
N LEU A 368 2.68 11.94 -25.95
CA LEU A 368 3.39 10.65 -25.80
C LEU A 368 4.66 10.51 -26.65
N SER A 369 5.05 11.52 -27.44
CA SER A 369 6.15 11.36 -28.42
C SER A 369 7.57 11.45 -27.84
N GLU A 370 7.76 11.85 -26.58
CA GLU A 370 9.10 12.01 -25.99
C GLU A 370 9.34 11.24 -24.68
N ALA A 371 8.27 10.78 -24.01
CA ALA A 371 8.39 9.84 -22.90
C ALA A 371 8.52 8.43 -23.48
N SER A 372 9.68 8.14 -24.09
CA SER A 372 9.99 6.84 -24.67
C SER A 372 9.69 5.75 -23.64
N SER A 373 8.62 4.99 -23.85
CA SER A 373 8.40 3.74 -23.15
C SER A 373 9.68 2.94 -23.33
N ASN A 374 10.48 2.80 -22.29
CA ASN A 374 11.64 1.95 -22.35
C ASN A 374 11.09 0.51 -22.35
N PRO A 375 11.01 -0.20 -23.50
CA PRO A 375 10.41 -1.53 -23.55
C PRO A 375 11.14 -2.50 -22.62
N HIS A 376 12.39 -2.18 -22.24
CA HIS A 376 13.15 -2.92 -21.26
C HIS A 376 12.49 -2.91 -19.87
N SER A 377 11.78 -1.85 -19.45
CA SER A 377 11.14 -1.79 -18.13
C SER A 377 10.06 -2.87 -17.94
N CYS A 378 9.18 -3.05 -18.93
CA CYS A 378 8.12 -4.07 -18.85
C CYS A 378 8.70 -5.48 -18.94
N LEU A 379 9.66 -5.69 -19.84
CA LEU A 379 10.32 -6.99 -20.00
C LEU A 379 11.14 -7.37 -18.75
N ASP A 380 11.78 -6.39 -18.10
CA ASP A 380 12.47 -6.58 -16.83
C ASP A 380 11.50 -6.92 -15.71
N ARG A 381 10.32 -6.30 -15.68
CA ARG A 381 9.26 -6.65 -14.74
C ARG A 381 8.80 -8.11 -14.94
N PHE A 382 8.57 -8.51 -16.19
CA PHE A 382 8.28 -9.90 -16.55
C PHE A 382 9.41 -10.85 -16.11
N ARG A 383 10.68 -10.48 -16.38
CA ARG A 383 11.86 -11.24 -15.93
C ARG A 383 11.88 -11.45 -14.42
N ILE A 384 11.64 -10.39 -13.63
CA ILE A 384 11.69 -10.45 -12.16
C ILE A 384 10.62 -11.42 -11.63
N VAL A 385 9.38 -11.29 -12.12
CA VAL A 385 8.27 -12.15 -11.68
C VAL A 385 8.48 -13.59 -12.12
N LEU A 386 8.92 -13.82 -13.36
CA LEU A 386 9.21 -15.17 -13.86
C LEU A 386 10.35 -15.82 -13.08
N ALA A 387 11.45 -15.10 -12.85
CA ALA A 387 12.58 -15.62 -12.08
C ALA A 387 12.18 -15.99 -10.65
N ALA A 388 11.32 -15.18 -10.01
CA ALA A 388 10.78 -15.48 -8.69
C ALA A 388 9.87 -16.73 -8.72
N GLY A 389 9.02 -16.84 -9.75
CA GLY A 389 8.20 -18.02 -10.02
C GLY A 389 9.03 -19.28 -10.19
N MET A 390 10.03 -19.28 -11.05
CA MET A 390 10.89 -20.44 -11.31
C MET A 390 11.76 -20.81 -10.10
N THR A 391 12.12 -19.85 -9.26
CA THR A 391 12.86 -20.11 -8.02
C THR A 391 11.99 -20.84 -6.99
N ASN A 392 10.73 -20.47 -6.85
CA ASN A 392 9.83 -21.04 -5.84
C ASN A 392 9.01 -22.24 -6.32
N PHE A 393 8.70 -22.29 -7.62
CA PHE A 393 7.84 -23.26 -8.29
C PHE A 393 8.49 -23.77 -9.58
N PRO A 394 9.66 -24.44 -9.49
CA PRO A 394 10.38 -24.91 -10.66
C PRO A 394 9.59 -25.99 -11.43
N THR A 395 8.79 -26.80 -10.73
CA THR A 395 7.96 -27.85 -11.34
C THR A 395 6.82 -27.30 -12.18
N GLU A 396 6.29 -26.15 -11.80
CA GLU A 396 5.24 -25.40 -12.50
C GLU A 396 5.83 -24.33 -13.44
N LEU A 397 7.15 -24.21 -13.50
CA LEU A 397 7.89 -23.17 -14.24
C LEU A 397 7.38 -21.76 -13.91
N GLY A 398 7.11 -21.52 -12.62
CA GLY A 398 6.56 -20.25 -12.16
C GLY A 398 5.16 -19.93 -12.69
N GLY A 399 4.41 -20.94 -13.14
CA GLY A 399 3.07 -20.76 -13.72
C GLY A 399 3.07 -20.17 -15.13
N LEU A 400 4.22 -20.15 -15.82
CA LEU A 400 4.39 -19.55 -17.15
C LEU A 400 3.39 -20.09 -18.19
N PHE A 401 3.04 -21.37 -18.08
CA PHE A 401 2.13 -22.06 -19.00
C PHE A 401 0.74 -22.34 -18.43
N HIS A 402 0.45 -21.89 -17.21
CA HIS A 402 -0.91 -21.95 -16.68
C HIS A 402 -1.79 -21.04 -17.54
N THR A 403 -3.01 -21.46 -17.84
CA THR A 403 -3.98 -20.66 -18.58
C THR A 403 -4.92 -19.94 -17.61
N ASN A 404 -5.29 -18.71 -17.96
CA ASN A 404 -6.38 -18.00 -17.29
C ASN A 404 -7.75 -18.57 -17.72
N LYS A 405 -8.86 -17.99 -17.23
CA LYS A 405 -10.22 -18.43 -17.62
C LYS A 405 -10.54 -18.22 -19.11
N GLY A 406 -9.77 -17.37 -19.81
CA GLY A 406 -9.86 -17.16 -21.26
C GLY A 406 -9.04 -18.15 -22.08
N GLY A 407 -8.27 -19.05 -21.43
CA GLY A 407 -7.39 -20.00 -22.11
C GLY A 407 -6.04 -19.42 -22.54
N ASP A 408 -5.74 -18.16 -22.22
CA ASP A 408 -4.44 -17.55 -22.54
C ASP A 408 -3.43 -17.86 -21.44
N SER A 409 -2.25 -18.36 -21.84
CA SER A 409 -1.11 -18.52 -20.96
C SER A 409 -0.29 -17.24 -20.85
N ALA A 410 0.43 -17.08 -19.73
CA ALA A 410 1.36 -15.97 -19.58
C ALA A 410 2.47 -15.99 -20.65
N PHE A 411 2.90 -17.17 -21.10
CA PHE A 411 3.84 -17.33 -22.21
C PHE A 411 3.31 -16.76 -23.52
N ARG A 412 2.08 -17.12 -23.90
CA ARG A 412 1.42 -16.63 -25.11
C ARG A 412 1.25 -15.11 -25.07
N LEU A 413 0.76 -14.57 -23.95
CA LEU A 413 0.62 -13.13 -23.73
C LEU A 413 1.98 -12.43 -23.85
N ALA A 414 3.03 -12.96 -23.21
CA ALA A 414 4.37 -12.39 -23.27
C ALA A 414 4.93 -12.41 -24.70
N CYS A 415 4.75 -13.50 -25.45
CA CYS A 415 5.20 -13.58 -26.84
C CYS A 415 4.49 -12.57 -27.75
N GLN A 416 3.18 -12.37 -27.54
CA GLN A 416 2.39 -11.39 -28.27
C GLN A 416 2.84 -9.95 -27.99
N ASN A 417 3.21 -9.66 -26.75
CA ASN A 417 3.53 -8.29 -26.31
C ASN A 417 5.02 -7.94 -26.44
N PHE A 418 5.93 -8.85 -26.13
CA PHE A 418 7.38 -8.57 -26.14
C PHE A 418 8.12 -9.15 -27.36
N GLY A 419 7.41 -9.91 -28.19
CA GLY A 419 7.99 -10.69 -29.28
C GLY A 419 8.60 -12.00 -28.79
N SER A 420 8.31 -13.09 -29.50
CA SER A 420 8.76 -14.43 -29.11
C SER A 420 10.28 -14.55 -28.96
N ALA A 421 11.07 -13.89 -29.80
CA ALA A 421 12.54 -13.93 -29.72
C ALA A 421 13.06 -13.38 -28.38
N SER A 422 12.52 -12.25 -27.92
CA SER A 422 12.88 -11.62 -26.64
C SER A 422 12.49 -12.51 -25.46
N VAL A 423 11.28 -13.10 -25.51
CA VAL A 423 10.77 -14.00 -24.47
C VAL A 423 11.61 -15.27 -24.38
N TYR A 424 11.96 -15.88 -25.52
CA TYR A 424 12.82 -17.06 -25.54
C TYR A 424 14.21 -16.78 -24.97
N ALA A 425 14.86 -15.70 -25.40
CA ALA A 425 16.16 -15.31 -24.86
C ALA A 425 16.11 -15.06 -23.35
N LEU A 426 15.04 -14.43 -22.85
CA LEU A 426 14.82 -14.20 -21.42
C LEU A 426 14.65 -15.52 -20.65
N ILE A 427 13.83 -16.46 -21.16
CA ILE A 427 13.63 -17.78 -20.53
C ILE A 427 14.94 -18.57 -20.51
N ASP A 428 15.71 -18.54 -21.60
CA ASP A 428 17.02 -19.17 -21.69
C ASP A 428 17.98 -18.63 -20.64
N ASN A 429 18.04 -17.31 -20.48
CA ASN A 429 18.86 -16.63 -19.47
C ASN A 429 18.46 -17.02 -18.04
N ILE A 430 17.16 -16.98 -17.70
CA ILE A 430 16.68 -17.35 -16.36
C ILE A 430 17.01 -18.82 -16.07
N MET A 431 16.79 -19.71 -17.04
CA MET A 431 17.10 -21.14 -16.88
C MET A 431 18.58 -21.39 -16.67
N PHE A 432 19.44 -20.70 -17.41
CA PHE A 432 20.89 -20.78 -17.22
C PHE A 432 21.28 -20.31 -15.82
N GLU A 433 20.74 -19.19 -15.34
CA GLU A 433 20.96 -18.71 -13.97
C GLU A 433 20.52 -19.74 -12.91
N GLN A 434 19.39 -20.42 -13.12
CA GLN A 434 18.90 -21.47 -12.23
C GLN A 434 19.82 -22.70 -12.22
N GLU A 435 20.30 -23.13 -13.38
CA GLU A 435 21.25 -24.24 -13.49
C GLU A 435 22.55 -23.93 -12.74
N VAL A 436 23.08 -22.71 -12.86
CA VAL A 436 24.26 -22.27 -12.12
C VAL A 436 24.03 -22.34 -10.60
N ARG A 437 22.86 -21.89 -10.12
CA ARG A 437 22.50 -21.98 -8.68
C ARG A 437 22.33 -23.42 -8.20
N GLN A 438 21.78 -24.29 -9.04
CA GLN A 438 21.59 -25.71 -8.71
C GLN A 438 22.92 -26.45 -8.61
N LYS A 439 23.83 -26.20 -9.55
CA LYS A 439 25.21 -26.73 -9.51
C LYS A 439 25.94 -26.33 -8.23
N GLN A 440 25.71 -25.11 -7.71
CA GLN A 440 26.32 -24.65 -6.46
C GLN A 440 25.70 -25.28 -5.20
N SER A 441 24.45 -25.73 -5.27
CA SER A 441 23.71 -26.29 -4.12
C SER A 441 23.73 -27.83 -4.04
N ASN A 442 24.43 -28.51 -4.95
CA ASN A 442 24.41 -29.98 -5.10
C ASN A 442 22.98 -30.56 -5.21
N THR A 443 22.04 -29.81 -5.78
CA THR A 443 20.65 -30.23 -5.97
C THR A 443 20.47 -31.01 -7.27
N ALA A 444 19.28 -31.60 -7.45
CA ALA A 444 18.95 -32.43 -8.62
C ALA A 444 19.25 -31.71 -9.96
N SER A 445 19.73 -32.46 -10.95
CA SER A 445 20.03 -31.94 -12.29
C SER A 445 18.81 -31.28 -12.93
N THR A 446 19.01 -30.15 -13.63
CA THR A 446 18.01 -29.43 -14.44
C THR A 446 17.16 -30.36 -15.30
N THR A 447 17.76 -31.38 -15.90
CA THR A 447 17.04 -32.38 -16.72
C THR A 447 15.98 -33.14 -15.92
N GLN A 448 16.23 -33.44 -14.64
CA GLN A 448 15.23 -34.10 -13.80
C GLN A 448 14.06 -33.18 -13.47
N ILE A 449 14.33 -31.89 -13.26
CA ILE A 449 13.28 -30.89 -13.05
C ILE A 449 12.44 -30.78 -14.32
N ILE A 450 13.06 -30.63 -15.49
CA ILE A 450 12.36 -30.56 -16.78
C ILE A 450 11.50 -31.79 -17.02
N LEU A 451 12.01 -33.00 -16.79
CA LEU A 451 11.23 -34.23 -16.97
C LEU A 451 10.04 -34.30 -16.01
N ARG A 452 10.22 -33.93 -14.74
CA ARG A 452 9.12 -33.87 -13.76
C ARG A 452 8.08 -32.83 -14.15
N THR A 453 8.55 -31.66 -14.60
CA THR A 453 7.72 -30.60 -15.13
C THR A 453 6.92 -31.09 -16.33
N LEU A 454 7.52 -31.72 -17.35
CA LEU A 454 6.81 -32.23 -18.52
C LEU A 454 5.72 -33.25 -18.14
N VAL A 455 6.02 -34.16 -17.21
CA VAL A 455 5.03 -35.14 -16.71
C VAL A 455 3.90 -34.45 -15.94
N SER A 456 4.23 -33.47 -15.09
CA SER A 456 3.24 -32.70 -14.33
C SER A 456 2.35 -31.87 -15.25
N LEU A 457 2.96 -31.13 -16.18
CA LEU A 457 2.29 -30.27 -17.15
C LEU A 457 1.36 -31.07 -18.07
N GLY A 458 1.82 -32.22 -18.57
CA GLY A 458 0.98 -33.10 -19.41
C GLY A 458 -0.21 -33.74 -18.68
N SER A 459 -0.26 -33.64 -17.35
CA SER A 459 -1.37 -34.18 -16.54
C SER A 459 -2.38 -33.11 -16.10
N GLN A 460 -2.11 -31.83 -16.36
CA GLN A 460 -2.95 -30.71 -15.92
C GLN A 460 -3.75 -30.14 -17.10
N GLU A 461 -5.07 -29.98 -16.91
CA GLU A 461 -5.97 -29.40 -17.93
C GLU A 461 -5.69 -27.91 -18.18
N VAL A 462 -5.06 -27.24 -17.22
CA VAL A 462 -4.81 -25.79 -17.23
C VAL A 462 -3.50 -25.38 -17.91
N VAL A 463 -2.83 -26.29 -18.62
CA VAL A 463 -1.52 -26.02 -19.23
C VAL A 463 -1.62 -25.83 -20.74
N ASP A 464 -1.00 -24.76 -21.24
CA ASP A 464 -0.90 -24.47 -22.66
C ASP A 464 0.08 -25.43 -23.39
N MET A 465 -0.40 -26.03 -24.48
CA MET A 465 0.36 -26.99 -25.29
C MET A 465 1.61 -26.36 -25.92
N ASP A 466 1.59 -25.06 -26.21
CA ASP A 466 2.75 -24.35 -26.76
C ASP A 466 3.96 -24.43 -25.82
N GLY A 467 3.72 -24.50 -24.50
CA GLY A 467 4.76 -24.71 -23.51
C GLY A 467 5.41 -26.08 -23.60
N LEU A 468 4.61 -27.13 -23.76
CA LEU A 468 5.13 -28.49 -23.96
C LEU A 468 5.98 -28.57 -25.22
N TYR A 469 5.51 -27.99 -26.33
CA TYR A 469 6.26 -27.96 -27.58
C TYR A 469 7.55 -27.15 -27.46
N PHE A 470 7.53 -26.00 -26.77
CA PHE A 470 8.72 -25.20 -26.51
C PHE A 470 9.81 -26.03 -25.81
N TRP A 471 9.45 -26.76 -24.75
CA TRP A 471 10.40 -27.59 -24.00
C TRP A 471 10.94 -28.77 -24.81
N LEU A 472 10.07 -29.48 -25.51
CA LEU A 472 10.48 -30.62 -26.33
C LEU A 472 11.43 -30.20 -27.46
N ARG A 473 11.30 -28.97 -27.98
CA ARG A 473 12.22 -28.41 -28.97
C ARG A 473 13.57 -28.00 -28.37
N ARG A 474 13.57 -27.47 -27.14
CA ARG A 474 14.80 -27.02 -26.47
C ARG A 474 15.69 -28.20 -26.06
N GLU A 475 15.12 -29.27 -25.53
CA GLU A 475 15.86 -30.48 -25.14
C GLU A 475 15.30 -31.75 -25.79
N PRO A 476 15.51 -31.95 -27.11
CA PRO A 476 14.95 -33.11 -27.82
C PRO A 476 15.49 -34.45 -27.28
N ALA A 477 16.63 -34.44 -26.58
CA ALA A 477 17.19 -35.62 -25.93
C ALA A 477 16.29 -36.18 -24.81
N THR A 478 15.45 -35.36 -24.18
CA THR A 478 14.54 -35.79 -23.10
C THR A 478 13.51 -36.81 -23.59
N MET A 479 13.09 -36.75 -24.86
CA MET A 479 12.17 -37.73 -25.46
C MET A 479 12.77 -39.14 -25.60
N LYS A 480 14.11 -39.28 -25.62
CA LYS A 480 14.77 -40.58 -25.77
C LYS A 480 14.86 -41.38 -24.46
N LEU A 481 14.62 -40.75 -23.31
CA LEU A 481 14.82 -41.36 -21.99
C LEU A 481 13.66 -42.27 -21.55
N SER A 482 12.46 -42.13 -22.11
CA SER A 482 11.30 -42.96 -21.73
C SER A 482 11.27 -44.34 -22.38
N SER A 483 12.00 -44.55 -23.47
CA SER A 483 11.96 -45.80 -24.24
C SER A 483 12.93 -46.88 -23.74
N CYS A 484 13.85 -46.57 -22.81
CA CYS A 484 14.95 -47.48 -22.47
C CYS A 484 14.69 -48.40 -21.26
N THR A 485 13.66 -48.17 -20.45
CA THR A 485 13.43 -48.96 -19.21
C THR A 485 12.50 -50.16 -19.35
N GLN A 486 11.90 -50.42 -20.54
CA GLN A 486 10.92 -51.51 -20.70
C GLN A 486 11.52 -52.87 -21.13
N SER A 487 12.82 -52.98 -21.44
CA SER A 487 13.37 -54.16 -22.14
C SER A 487 14.18 -55.17 -21.28
N SER A 488 14.04 -55.18 -19.95
CA SER A 488 14.84 -56.10 -19.11
C SER A 488 14.08 -56.81 -17.99
N ARG A 489 12.83 -57.22 -18.21
CA ARG A 489 12.27 -58.37 -17.45
C ARG A 489 12.57 -59.65 -18.21
N LYS A 490 13.82 -60.13 -18.11
CA LYS A 490 14.17 -61.51 -18.47
C LYS A 490 13.36 -62.45 -17.58
N LYS A 491 12.34 -63.04 -18.20
CA LYS A 491 11.53 -64.14 -17.73
C LYS A 491 12.46 -65.30 -17.36
N LYS A 492 12.84 -65.41 -16.07
CA LYS A 492 13.52 -66.59 -15.53
C LYS A 492 12.48 -67.70 -15.48
N ARG A 493 12.34 -68.42 -16.60
CA ARG A 493 11.56 -69.66 -16.68
C ARG A 493 12.33 -70.71 -15.87
N ASN A 494 11.79 -71.06 -14.71
CA ASN A 494 12.19 -72.27 -13.99
C ASN A 494 11.82 -73.48 -14.86
N SER A 495 12.81 -74.33 -15.14
CA SER A 495 12.56 -75.68 -15.64
C SER A 495 12.23 -76.59 -14.45
N CYS A 496 11.12 -77.30 -14.55
CA CYS A 496 10.93 -78.64 -13.97
C CYS A 496 10.57 -79.55 -15.13
#